data_AF-A0A1E3SC45-F1
#
_entry.id   AF-A0A1E3SC45-F1
#
_cell.length_a   1.000
_cell.length_b   1.000
_cell.length_c   1.000
_cell.angle_alpha   90.00
_cell.angle_beta   90.00
_cell.angle_gamma   90.00
#
_symmetry.space_group_name_H-M   'P 1'
#
loop_
_entity.id
_entity.type
_entity.pdbx_description
1 polymer ?
#
loop_
_entity_poly.entity_id
_entity_poly.type
_entity_poly.pdbx_seq_one_letter_code
_entity_poly.pdbx_strand_id
1 'polypeptide(L)'
;MREEDPMDAYSEIIQGARVWQGVLDTNVMADDLVKAGHRLADAAKVGNWPEVMKVLDSEWSWLVINQWRPGGPSWFTVLHQAAWHGAPTDVVEELLERGALRSLRDAKGRTPFDVAVARNRTTNLRGLLQPPRSSLTDKQVRALDARLAKLIDGRIKGRVYEGDLRKVLRYPPVEILQELPGQRVWFPMPAKYGFHIELQRGGLEVKSWCGFVERSGQAHLVTPEGSVLVDQGFV
;
A
#
# COMPACT_ATOMS: atom_id res chain seq x y z
N MET A 1 13.69 36.94 2.43
CA MET A 1 12.72 35.96 1.92
C MET A 1 13.47 34.64 1.92
N ARG A 2 13.20 33.74 2.88
CA ARG A 2 13.84 32.41 2.87
C ARG A 2 13.11 31.62 1.80
N GLU A 3 13.82 31.14 0.78
CA GLU A 3 13.30 30.08 -0.08
C GLU A 3 12.97 28.90 0.82
N GLU A 4 11.70 28.52 0.89
CA GLU A 4 11.29 27.26 1.49
C GLU A 4 11.98 26.14 0.71
N ASP A 5 12.75 25.30 1.40
CA ASP A 5 13.39 24.13 0.78
C ASP A 5 12.25 23.22 0.25
N PRO A 6 12.25 22.84 -1.04
CA PRO A 6 11.27 21.90 -1.59
C PRO A 6 11.15 20.60 -0.78
N MET A 7 12.19 20.24 -0.01
CA MET A 7 12.18 19.12 0.93
C MET A 7 11.25 19.32 2.15
N ASP A 8 11.06 20.54 2.65
CA ASP A 8 10.20 20.80 3.82
C ASP A 8 8.72 20.60 3.48
N ALA A 9 8.28 21.11 2.33
CA ALA A 9 6.92 20.87 1.81
C ALA A 9 6.66 19.39 1.48
N TYR A 10 7.69 18.66 1.02
CA TYR A 10 7.62 17.22 0.76
C TYR A 10 7.33 16.43 2.04
N SER A 11 8.04 16.73 3.13
CA SER A 11 7.83 16.10 4.43
C SER A 11 6.48 16.42 5.05
N GLU A 12 5.96 17.63 4.88
CA GLU A 12 4.63 18.03 5.38
C GLU A 12 3.50 17.31 4.64
N ILE A 13 3.59 17.19 3.30
CA ILE A 13 2.55 16.53 2.49
C ILE A 13 2.49 15.02 2.76
N ILE A 14 3.62 14.36 3.01
CA ILE A 14 3.66 12.92 3.32
C ILE A 14 3.54 12.64 4.82
N GLN A 15 3.44 13.68 5.66
CA GLN A 15 3.49 13.51 7.11
C GLN A 15 2.31 12.65 7.60
N GLY A 16 2.67 11.58 8.32
CA GLY A 16 1.70 10.62 8.86
C GLY A 16 1.08 9.67 7.84
N ALA A 17 1.44 9.78 6.54
CA ALA A 17 0.98 8.84 5.53
C ALA A 17 1.80 7.55 5.54
N ARG A 18 1.11 6.41 5.44
CA ARG A 18 1.78 5.12 5.33
C ARG A 18 2.30 4.92 3.91
N VAL A 19 3.54 4.43 3.80
CA VAL A 19 4.15 4.17 2.49
C VAL A 19 3.53 2.90 1.88
N TRP A 20 3.12 3.01 0.61
CA TRP A 20 2.68 1.89 -0.22
C TRP A 20 3.76 1.53 -1.23
N GLN A 21 4.44 0.41 -1.01
CA GLN A 21 5.42 -0.13 -1.95
C GLN A 21 4.69 -0.87 -3.09
N GLY A 22 4.25 -0.09 -4.09
CA GLY A 22 3.49 -0.60 -5.23
C GLY A 22 4.31 -1.03 -6.44
N VAL A 23 5.63 -0.83 -6.45
CA VAL A 23 6.47 -1.25 -7.58
C VAL A 23 6.55 -2.78 -7.63
N LEU A 24 6.42 -3.36 -8.81
CA LEU A 24 6.46 -4.82 -9.04
C LEU A 24 7.75 -5.28 -9.70
N ASP A 25 8.36 -4.42 -10.52
CA ASP A 25 9.61 -4.74 -11.21
C ASP A 25 10.78 -4.66 -10.22
N THR A 26 11.41 -5.81 -9.95
CA THR A 26 12.56 -5.89 -9.04
C THR A 26 13.82 -5.25 -9.62
N ASN A 27 13.91 -5.04 -10.94
CA ASN A 27 15.08 -4.45 -11.57
C ASN A 27 15.23 -2.95 -11.26
N VAL A 28 14.15 -2.30 -10.83
CA VAL A 28 14.15 -0.88 -10.46
C VAL A 28 14.09 -0.66 -8.95
N MET A 29 14.10 -1.74 -8.16
CA MET A 29 14.18 -1.70 -6.70
C MET A 29 15.64 -1.72 -6.25
N ALA A 30 15.91 -1.19 -5.06
CA ALA A 30 17.22 -1.37 -4.43
C ALA A 30 17.46 -2.86 -4.09
N ASP A 31 18.65 -3.37 -4.38
CA ASP A 31 19.02 -4.78 -4.15
C ASP A 31 18.73 -5.24 -2.72
N ASP A 32 19.04 -4.39 -1.74
CA ASP A 32 18.86 -4.75 -0.33
C ASP A 32 17.38 -4.78 0.08
N LEU A 33 16.52 -3.96 -0.54
CA LEU A 33 15.07 -4.07 -0.38
C LEU A 33 14.56 -5.40 -0.95
N VAL A 34 15.05 -5.82 -2.12
CA VAL A 34 14.67 -7.10 -2.72
C VAL A 34 15.09 -8.28 -1.83
N LYS A 35 16.34 -8.27 -1.33
CA LYS A 35 16.87 -9.30 -0.42
C LYS A 35 16.07 -9.35 0.89
N ALA A 36 15.79 -8.21 1.50
CA ALA A 36 15.00 -8.14 2.73
C ALA A 36 13.56 -8.66 2.50
N GLY A 37 12.92 -8.27 1.40
CA GLY A 37 11.60 -8.74 1.03
C GLY A 37 11.54 -10.25 0.74
N HIS A 38 12.57 -10.83 0.12
CA HIS A 38 12.69 -12.29 -0.03
C HIS A 38 12.83 -12.97 1.32
N ARG A 39 13.73 -12.47 2.18
CA ARG A 39 13.96 -13.02 3.52
C ARG A 39 12.70 -13.01 4.39
N LEU A 40 11.97 -11.90 4.39
CA LEU A 40 10.69 -11.76 5.09
C LEU A 40 9.67 -12.79 4.58
N ALA A 41 9.52 -12.88 3.26
CA ALA A 41 8.57 -13.79 2.64
C ALA A 41 8.92 -15.27 2.88
N ASP A 42 10.21 -15.63 2.81
CA ASP A 42 10.68 -17.00 3.00
C ASP A 42 10.53 -17.44 4.46
N ALA A 43 10.87 -16.58 5.43
CA ALA A 43 10.64 -16.84 6.86
C ALA A 43 9.16 -17.02 7.18
N ALA A 44 8.30 -16.12 6.68
CA ALA A 44 6.85 -16.21 6.89
C ALA A 44 6.25 -17.45 6.20
N LYS A 45 6.75 -17.83 5.02
CA LYS A 45 6.28 -19.02 4.27
C LYS A 45 6.46 -20.31 5.06
N VAL A 46 7.53 -20.44 5.84
CA VAL A 46 7.79 -21.62 6.68
C VAL A 46 7.29 -21.46 8.12
N GLY A 47 6.65 -20.32 8.46
CA GLY A 47 6.11 -20.06 9.79
C GLY A 47 7.19 -19.74 10.84
N ASN A 48 8.37 -19.27 10.44
CA ASN A 48 9.44 -18.87 11.35
C ASN A 48 9.22 -17.43 11.85
N TRP A 49 8.32 -17.26 12.81
CA TRP A 49 7.94 -15.94 13.35
C TRP A 49 9.08 -15.17 14.04
N PRO A 50 9.99 -15.81 14.81
CA PRO A 50 11.15 -15.11 15.35
C PRO A 50 12.02 -14.45 14.27
N GLU A 51 12.24 -15.14 13.15
CA GLU A 51 12.98 -14.57 12.02
C GLU A 51 12.17 -13.48 11.31
N VAL A 52 10.84 -13.62 11.20
CA VAL A 52 9.98 -12.54 10.68
C VAL A 52 10.15 -11.27 11.51
N MET A 53 10.05 -11.35 12.84
CA MET A 53 10.23 -10.17 13.71
C MET A 53 11.64 -9.61 13.61
N LYS A 54 12.67 -10.45 13.60
CA LYS A 54 14.06 -10.02 13.39
C LYS A 54 14.26 -9.24 12.08
N VAL A 55 13.63 -9.67 10.99
CA VAL A 55 13.69 -8.96 9.70
C VAL A 55 12.94 -7.63 9.79
N LEU A 56 11.80 -7.59 10.46
CA LEU A 56 11.03 -6.35 10.67
C LEU A 56 11.70 -5.36 11.64
N ASP A 57 12.52 -5.86 12.57
CA ASP A 57 13.27 -5.06 13.54
C ASP A 57 14.57 -4.48 12.99
N SER A 58 15.09 -5.04 11.91
CA SER A 58 16.32 -4.52 11.29
C SER A 58 16.09 -3.12 10.71
N GLU A 59 17.12 -2.26 10.76
CA GLU A 59 17.06 -0.82 10.41
C GLU A 59 16.81 -0.52 8.92
N TRP A 60 16.15 -1.40 8.17
CA TRP A 60 15.70 -1.10 6.81
C TRP A 60 14.53 -0.12 6.87
N SER A 61 14.86 1.18 6.82
CA SER A 61 13.89 2.28 6.85
C SER A 61 12.78 2.19 5.80
N TRP A 62 12.97 1.39 4.74
CA TRP A 62 12.05 1.23 3.62
C TRP A 62 11.29 -0.09 3.56
N LEU A 63 11.59 -1.07 4.43
CA LEU A 63 10.84 -2.33 4.43
C LEU A 63 9.44 -2.09 4.99
N VAL A 64 8.41 -2.37 4.20
CA VAL A 64 7.01 -2.19 4.63
C VAL A 64 6.42 -3.53 5.00
N ILE A 65 5.83 -3.65 6.20
CA ILE A 65 5.25 -4.89 6.73
C ILE A 65 4.22 -5.56 5.79
N ASN A 66 3.54 -4.76 4.96
CA ASN A 66 2.53 -5.21 4.01
C ASN A 66 3.12 -5.66 2.66
N GLN A 67 4.44 -5.71 2.52
CA GLN A 67 5.10 -6.16 1.30
C GLN A 67 4.84 -7.66 1.08
N TRP A 68 4.53 -8.01 -0.17
CA TRP A 68 4.55 -9.39 -0.66
C TRP A 68 5.93 -9.73 -1.21
N ARG A 69 6.20 -11.01 -1.46
CA ARG A 69 7.49 -11.44 -2.04
C ARG A 69 7.80 -10.65 -3.34
N PRO A 70 8.89 -9.87 -3.40
CA PRO A 70 9.30 -9.20 -4.64
C PRO A 70 9.45 -10.19 -5.80
N GLY A 71 8.86 -9.85 -6.95
CA GLY A 71 8.76 -10.73 -8.13
C GLY A 71 7.81 -11.93 -8.00
N GLY A 72 7.14 -12.09 -6.85
CA GLY A 72 6.19 -13.17 -6.60
C GLY A 72 4.77 -12.82 -7.07
N PRO A 73 4.02 -13.77 -7.67
CA PRO A 73 2.70 -13.49 -8.23
C PRO A 73 1.56 -13.58 -7.20
N SER A 74 1.82 -14.05 -5.97
CA SER A 74 0.75 -14.40 -5.02
C SER A 74 0.21 -13.21 -4.23
N TRP A 75 0.97 -12.11 -4.13
CA TRP A 75 0.67 -10.99 -3.22
C TRP A 75 0.44 -11.37 -1.75
N PHE A 76 0.97 -12.53 -1.34
CA PHE A 76 0.80 -13.05 0.00
C PHE A 76 1.71 -12.28 0.97
N THR A 77 1.11 -11.61 1.95
CA THR A 77 1.83 -10.84 2.98
C THR A 77 2.10 -11.70 4.22
N VAL A 78 2.86 -11.18 5.18
CA VAL A 78 3.11 -11.85 6.46
C VAL A 78 1.82 -12.18 7.21
N LEU A 79 0.80 -11.31 7.15
CA LEU A 79 -0.48 -11.57 7.82
C LEU A 79 -1.27 -12.70 7.14
N HIS A 80 -1.19 -12.81 5.81
CA HIS A 80 -1.73 -13.97 5.10
C HIS A 80 -1.02 -15.27 5.49
N GLN A 81 0.31 -15.24 5.68
CA GLN A 81 1.06 -16.41 6.18
C GLN A 81 0.67 -16.77 7.61
N ALA A 82 0.48 -15.78 8.49
CA ALA A 82 0.02 -16.01 9.86
C ALA A 82 -1.35 -16.70 9.87
N ALA A 83 -2.28 -16.22 9.04
CA ALA A 83 -3.57 -16.87 8.81
C ALA A 83 -3.43 -18.29 8.22
N TRP A 84 -2.52 -18.47 7.26
CA TRP A 84 -2.28 -19.76 6.64
C TRP A 84 -1.77 -20.79 7.64
N HIS A 85 -0.84 -20.43 8.50
CA HIS A 85 -0.24 -21.36 9.47
C HIS A 85 -1.08 -21.55 10.73
N GLY A 86 -1.99 -20.62 11.02
CA GLY A 86 -2.66 -20.58 12.31
C GLY A 86 -1.71 -20.08 13.40
N ALA A 87 -1.01 -18.99 13.12
CA ALA A 87 0.01 -18.44 14.01
C ALA A 87 -0.55 -18.14 15.41
N PRO A 88 0.31 -18.18 16.44
CA PRO A 88 -0.03 -17.70 17.77
C PRO A 88 -0.63 -16.29 17.77
N THR A 89 -1.55 -16.01 18.70
CA THR A 89 -2.29 -14.75 18.74
C THR A 89 -1.39 -13.55 19.03
N ASP A 90 -0.39 -13.72 19.89
CA ASP A 90 0.63 -12.72 20.21
C ASP A 90 1.45 -12.32 18.98
N VAL A 91 1.86 -13.29 18.15
CA VAL A 91 2.52 -13.02 16.86
C VAL A 91 1.61 -12.19 15.95
N VAL A 92 0.32 -12.52 15.89
CA VAL A 92 -0.63 -11.80 15.02
C VAL A 92 -0.89 -10.40 15.55
N GLU A 93 -1.06 -10.24 16.86
CA GLU A 93 -1.20 -8.95 17.52
C GLU A 93 0.00 -8.05 17.25
N GLU A 94 1.22 -8.56 17.41
CA GLU A 94 2.45 -7.81 17.13
C GLU A 94 2.54 -7.37 15.65
N LEU A 95 2.20 -8.26 14.70
CA LEU A 95 2.15 -7.87 13.28
C LEU A 95 1.14 -6.74 13.04
N LEU A 96 -0.01 -6.79 13.70
CA LEU A 96 -1.06 -5.77 13.57
C LEU A 96 -0.64 -4.43 14.20
N GLU A 97 0.03 -4.46 15.35
CA GLU A 97 0.61 -3.27 16.00
C GLU A 97 1.65 -2.59 15.11
N ARG A 98 2.44 -3.38 14.40
CA ARG A 98 3.40 -2.89 13.39
C ARG A 98 2.72 -2.40 12.09
N GLY A 99 1.40 -2.48 11.97
CA GLY A 99 0.62 -1.94 10.85
C GLY A 99 0.33 -2.93 9.72
N ALA A 100 0.35 -4.24 9.99
CA ALA A 100 -0.14 -5.23 9.04
C ALA A 100 -1.65 -5.03 8.77
N LEU A 101 -2.04 -5.09 7.50
CA LEU A 101 -3.40 -4.76 7.04
C LEU A 101 -4.29 -6.00 6.95
N ARG A 102 -5.45 -5.93 7.59
CA ARG A 102 -6.46 -6.99 7.62
C ARG A 102 -7.29 -7.04 6.33
N SER A 103 -7.54 -5.89 5.70
CA SER A 103 -8.33 -5.76 4.47
C SER A 103 -7.54 -6.03 3.20
N LEU A 104 -6.20 -6.07 3.27
CA LEU A 104 -5.36 -6.24 2.10
C LEU A 104 -5.56 -7.63 1.49
N ARG A 105 -5.91 -7.67 0.21
CA ARG A 105 -6.14 -8.92 -0.53
C ARG A 105 -4.87 -9.49 -1.18
N ASP A 106 -4.79 -10.80 -1.25
CA ASP A 106 -3.84 -11.53 -2.09
C ASP A 106 -4.25 -11.51 -3.58
N ALA A 107 -3.46 -12.12 -4.46
CA ALA A 107 -3.74 -12.15 -5.90
C ALA A 107 -5.00 -12.96 -6.28
N LYS A 108 -5.55 -13.74 -5.34
CA LYS A 108 -6.83 -14.46 -5.50
C LYS A 108 -8.00 -13.66 -4.92
N GLY A 109 -7.78 -12.43 -4.48
CA GLY A 109 -8.80 -11.57 -3.89
C GLY A 109 -9.16 -11.92 -2.45
N ARG A 110 -8.36 -12.75 -1.77
CA ARG A 110 -8.62 -13.20 -0.40
C ARG A 110 -7.90 -12.30 0.60
N THR A 111 -8.57 -11.95 1.68
CA THR A 111 -7.95 -11.34 2.87
C THR A 111 -7.27 -12.40 3.75
N PRO A 112 -6.42 -12.02 4.71
CA PRO A 112 -5.95 -12.92 5.76
C PRO A 112 -7.09 -13.63 6.50
N PHE A 113 -8.21 -12.95 6.75
CA PHE A 113 -9.40 -13.57 7.34
C PHE A 113 -9.94 -14.70 6.46
N ASP A 114 -10.11 -14.48 5.16
CA ASP A 114 -10.60 -15.49 4.22
C ASP A 114 -9.67 -16.72 4.17
N VAL A 115 -8.36 -16.49 4.24
CA VAL A 115 -7.37 -17.57 4.36
C VAL A 115 -7.56 -18.36 5.65
N ALA A 116 -7.73 -17.69 6.79
CA ALA A 116 -7.95 -18.33 8.08
C ALA A 116 -9.25 -19.15 8.10
N VAL A 117 -10.33 -18.65 7.49
CA VAL A 117 -11.59 -19.38 7.31
C VAL A 117 -11.39 -20.63 6.46
N ALA A 118 -10.79 -20.49 5.27
CA ALA A 118 -10.57 -21.61 4.36
C ALA A 118 -9.67 -22.71 4.95
N ARG A 119 -8.83 -22.36 5.94
CA ARG A 119 -7.94 -23.29 6.64
C ARG A 119 -8.48 -23.79 7.97
N ASN A 120 -9.74 -23.48 8.30
CA ASN A 120 -10.39 -23.85 9.56
C ASN A 120 -9.58 -23.44 10.79
N ARG A 121 -9.01 -22.23 10.79
CA ARG A 121 -8.29 -21.69 11.94
C ARG A 121 -9.24 -21.31 13.07
N THR A 122 -8.68 -21.19 14.27
CA THR A 122 -9.46 -20.94 15.50
C THR A 122 -10.30 -19.67 15.41
N THR A 123 -11.41 -19.62 16.14
CA THR A 123 -12.27 -18.44 16.20
C THR A 123 -11.52 -17.20 16.71
N ASN A 124 -10.62 -17.38 17.68
CA ASN A 124 -9.81 -16.28 18.22
C ASN A 124 -8.92 -15.66 17.12
N LEU A 125 -8.20 -16.49 16.36
CA LEU A 125 -7.36 -15.99 15.28
C LEU A 125 -8.20 -15.33 14.18
N ARG A 126 -9.33 -15.93 13.79
CA ARG A 126 -10.25 -15.31 12.82
C ARG A 126 -10.77 -13.96 13.31
N GLY A 127 -11.06 -13.82 14.61
CA GLY A 127 -11.47 -12.56 15.21
C GLY A 127 -10.40 -11.46 15.06
N LEU A 128 -9.13 -11.78 15.32
CA LEU A 128 -8.02 -10.83 15.16
C LEU A 128 -7.79 -10.38 13.71
N LEU A 129 -8.06 -11.27 12.76
CA LEU A 129 -7.83 -11.03 11.33
C LEU A 129 -9.02 -10.37 10.62
N GLN A 130 -10.17 -10.25 11.27
CA GLN A 130 -11.37 -9.65 10.68
C GLN A 130 -11.08 -8.19 10.27
N PRO A 131 -11.28 -7.82 9.00
CA PRO A 131 -11.16 -6.42 8.58
C PRO A 131 -12.11 -5.51 9.37
N PRO A 132 -11.71 -4.27 9.66
CA PRO A 132 -12.60 -3.31 10.31
C PRO A 132 -13.79 -2.99 9.41
N ARG A 133 -14.84 -2.47 10.03
CA ARG A 133 -16.05 -2.06 9.28
C ARG A 133 -15.70 -0.93 8.33
N SER A 134 -15.94 -1.15 7.04
CA SER A 134 -15.82 -0.12 6.01
C SER A 134 -17.05 0.78 6.01
N SER A 135 -16.84 2.09 5.90
CA SER A 135 -17.90 3.06 5.60
C SER A 135 -18.34 3.04 4.13
N LEU A 136 -17.56 2.40 3.26
CA LEU A 136 -17.84 2.23 1.83
C LEU A 136 -18.42 0.85 1.55
N THR A 137 -19.39 0.80 0.65
CA THR A 137 -19.87 -0.46 0.05
C THR A 137 -18.85 -1.02 -0.94
N ASP A 138 -18.88 -2.33 -1.18
CA ASP A 138 -18.07 -3.00 -2.21
C ASP A 138 -18.18 -2.34 -3.60
N LYS A 139 -19.37 -1.86 -3.94
CA LYS A 139 -19.61 -1.15 -5.21
C LYS A 139 -18.85 0.18 -5.25
N GLN A 140 -18.86 0.94 -4.16
CA GLN A 140 -18.12 2.19 -4.05
C GLN A 140 -16.61 1.95 -4.05
N VAL A 141 -16.12 0.95 -3.32
CA VAL A 141 -14.68 0.58 -3.31
C VAL A 141 -14.22 0.27 -4.74
N ARG A 142 -14.91 -0.64 -5.44
CA ARG A 142 -14.57 -0.98 -6.84
C ARG A 142 -14.61 0.22 -7.77
N ALA A 143 -15.60 1.11 -7.60
CA ALA A 143 -15.69 2.33 -8.39
C ALA A 143 -14.48 3.24 -8.13
N LEU A 144 -14.15 3.51 -6.85
CA LEU A 144 -13.02 4.35 -6.49
C LEU A 144 -11.68 3.74 -6.94
N ASP A 145 -11.48 2.43 -6.80
CA ASP A 145 -10.30 1.73 -7.31
C ASP A 145 -10.13 1.98 -8.82
N ALA A 146 -11.20 1.80 -9.60
CA ALA A 146 -11.16 2.01 -11.05
C ALA A 146 -10.89 3.48 -11.43
N ARG A 147 -11.44 4.43 -10.67
CA ARG A 147 -11.22 5.88 -10.92
C ARG A 147 -9.81 6.30 -10.54
N LEU A 148 -9.33 5.87 -9.38
CA LEU A 148 -7.96 6.10 -8.92
C LEU A 148 -6.97 5.52 -9.93
N ALA A 149 -7.23 4.30 -10.40
CA ALA A 149 -6.45 3.65 -11.43
C ALA A 149 -6.37 4.48 -12.72
N LYS A 150 -7.51 4.92 -13.24
CA LYS A 150 -7.57 5.76 -14.44
C LYS A 150 -6.82 7.09 -14.25
N LEU A 151 -6.93 7.70 -13.07
CA LEU A 151 -6.24 8.95 -12.74
C LEU A 151 -4.72 8.73 -12.75
N ILE A 152 -4.22 7.74 -12.01
CA ILE A 152 -2.79 7.43 -11.94
C ILE A 152 -2.26 7.12 -13.34
N ASP A 153 -2.97 6.28 -14.12
CA ASP A 153 -2.59 5.93 -15.49
C ASP A 153 -2.44 7.18 -16.36
N GLY A 154 -3.40 8.10 -16.31
CA GLY A 154 -3.36 9.36 -17.07
C GLY A 154 -2.23 10.30 -16.66
N ARG A 155 -1.72 10.16 -15.43
CA ARG A 155 -0.60 10.97 -14.93
C ARG A 155 0.76 10.43 -15.32
N ILE A 156 0.93 9.10 -15.41
CA ILE A 156 2.26 8.48 -15.57
C ILE A 156 2.49 7.75 -16.90
N LYS A 157 1.45 7.32 -17.61
CA LYS A 157 1.60 6.56 -18.85
C LYS A 157 2.21 7.43 -19.94
N GLY A 158 3.27 6.92 -20.59
CA GLY A 158 4.01 7.63 -21.63
C GLY A 158 4.84 8.81 -21.11
N ARG A 159 5.03 8.90 -19.78
CA ARG A 159 5.82 9.96 -19.12
C ARG A 159 6.85 9.38 -18.17
N VAL A 160 6.41 8.48 -17.29
CA VAL A 160 7.26 7.79 -16.31
C VAL A 160 7.43 6.32 -16.68
N TYR A 161 6.38 5.71 -17.25
CA TYR A 161 6.36 4.31 -17.62
C TYR A 161 5.82 4.12 -19.03
N GLU A 162 6.43 3.18 -19.75
CA GLU A 162 5.97 2.66 -21.03
C GLU A 162 5.22 1.34 -20.86
N GLY A 163 4.28 1.04 -21.76
CA GLY A 163 3.58 -0.23 -21.80
C GLY A 163 2.44 -0.41 -20.78
N ASP A 164 2.29 -1.63 -20.28
CA ASP A 164 1.20 -2.03 -19.38
C ASP A 164 1.57 -1.81 -17.91
N LEU A 165 1.02 -0.75 -17.32
CA LEU A 165 1.27 -0.35 -15.93
C LEU A 165 0.91 -1.46 -14.93
N ARG A 166 -0.05 -2.35 -15.25
CA ARG A 166 -0.47 -3.43 -14.34
C ARG A 166 0.58 -4.52 -14.17
N LYS A 167 1.57 -4.59 -15.06
CA LYS A 167 2.70 -5.53 -14.96
C LYS A 167 3.81 -5.01 -14.06
N VAL A 168 3.92 -3.69 -13.92
CA VAL A 168 5.04 -3.02 -13.24
C VAL A 168 4.63 -2.31 -11.95
N LEU A 169 3.33 -2.07 -11.76
CA LEU A 169 2.77 -1.39 -10.59
C LEU A 169 1.52 -2.11 -10.06
N ARG A 170 1.44 -2.17 -8.74
CA ARG A 170 0.23 -2.47 -7.96
C ARG A 170 -0.19 -1.19 -7.24
N TYR A 171 -1.37 -0.68 -7.56
CA TYR A 171 -1.90 0.53 -6.92
C TYR A 171 -2.44 0.19 -5.52
N PRO A 172 -2.41 1.14 -4.57
CA PRO A 172 -2.99 0.94 -3.25
C PRO A 172 -4.50 0.71 -3.38
N PRO A 173 -5.03 -0.45 -2.95
CA PRO A 173 -6.47 -0.69 -2.95
C PRO A 173 -7.16 0.28 -2.00
N VAL A 174 -8.30 0.87 -2.41
CA VAL A 174 -9.03 1.85 -1.58
C VAL A 174 -9.48 1.28 -0.24
N GLU A 175 -9.77 -0.02 -0.19
CA GLU A 175 -10.18 -0.71 1.05
C GLU A 175 -9.15 -0.61 2.18
N ILE A 176 -7.86 -0.44 1.89
CA ILE A 176 -6.83 -0.31 2.93
C ILE A 176 -6.92 1.03 3.66
N LEU A 177 -7.42 2.09 3.02
CA LEU A 177 -7.44 3.44 3.60
C LEU A 177 -8.28 3.49 4.88
N GLN A 178 -9.28 2.62 5.02
CA GLN A 178 -10.11 2.50 6.23
C GLN A 178 -9.31 2.02 7.46
N GLU A 179 -8.16 1.36 7.25
CA GLU A 179 -7.29 0.84 8.31
C GLU A 179 -6.13 1.77 8.63
N LEU A 180 -5.78 2.67 7.71
CA LEU A 180 -4.60 3.51 7.83
C LEU A 180 -4.86 4.71 8.77
N PRO A 181 -3.88 5.10 9.60
CA PRO A 181 -3.94 6.34 10.35
C PRO A 181 -4.23 7.53 9.42
N GLY A 182 -5.19 8.37 9.79
CA GLY A 182 -5.59 9.52 8.98
C GLY A 182 -6.15 9.18 7.59
N GLN A 183 -6.49 7.91 7.35
CA GLN A 183 -7.02 7.36 6.10
C GLN A 183 -6.25 7.77 4.85
N ARG A 184 -4.92 7.85 4.99
CA ARG A 184 -4.03 8.37 3.95
C ARG A 184 -2.86 7.44 3.68
N VAL A 185 -2.44 7.40 2.43
CA VAL A 185 -1.33 6.58 1.94
C VAL A 185 -0.45 7.40 1.00
N TRP A 186 0.86 7.23 1.14
CA TRP A 186 1.86 7.74 0.23
C TRP A 186 2.29 6.62 -0.71
N PHE A 187 2.09 6.82 -2.01
CA PHE A 187 2.53 5.89 -3.04
C PHE A 187 3.73 6.50 -3.79
N PRO A 188 4.97 6.21 -3.35
CA PRO A 188 6.17 6.65 -4.05
C PRO A 188 6.32 5.89 -5.38
N MET A 189 6.81 6.59 -6.38
CA MET A 189 7.16 6.06 -7.69
C MET A 189 8.63 6.35 -8.00
N PRO A 190 9.23 5.63 -8.96
CA PRO A 190 10.52 6.02 -9.54
C PRO A 190 10.49 7.45 -10.08
N ALA A 191 11.69 8.00 -10.30
CA ALA A 191 11.90 9.36 -10.79
C ALA A 191 11.27 10.47 -9.93
N LYS A 192 11.28 10.30 -8.59
CA LYS A 192 10.74 11.28 -7.62
C LYS A 192 9.29 11.67 -7.89
N TYR A 193 8.53 10.81 -8.55
CA TYR A 193 7.10 10.97 -8.73
C TYR A 193 6.37 10.33 -7.55
N GLY A 194 5.17 10.78 -7.23
CA GLY A 194 4.34 10.02 -6.29
C GLY A 194 2.94 10.56 -6.13
N PHE A 195 2.15 9.82 -5.36
CA PHE A 195 0.75 10.10 -5.11
C PHE A 195 0.46 10.07 -3.61
N HIS A 196 -0.04 11.18 -3.08
CA HIS A 196 -0.68 11.21 -1.78
C HIS A 196 -2.18 10.99 -1.99
N ILE A 197 -2.73 9.94 -1.38
CA ILE A 197 -4.11 9.51 -1.55
C ILE A 197 -4.75 9.46 -0.17
N GLU A 198 -5.85 10.19 0.00
CA GLU A 198 -6.58 10.28 1.27
C GLU A 198 -8.06 10.03 1.06
N LEU A 199 -8.68 9.20 1.90
CA LEU A 199 -10.12 8.99 1.90
C LEU A 199 -10.81 10.08 2.72
N GLN A 200 -11.66 10.89 2.07
CA GLN A 200 -12.45 11.93 2.69
C GLN A 200 -13.91 11.85 2.25
N ARG A 201 -14.83 11.78 3.22
CA ARG A 201 -16.30 11.86 2.99
C ARG A 201 -16.82 10.91 1.90
N GLY A 202 -16.22 9.72 1.78
CA GLY A 202 -16.61 8.69 0.81
C GLY A 202 -16.04 8.86 -0.61
N GLY A 203 -15.14 9.82 -0.82
CA GLY A 203 -14.32 9.98 -2.02
C GLY A 203 -12.84 10.11 -1.67
N LEU A 204 -11.96 10.20 -2.68
CA LEU A 204 -10.52 10.35 -2.50
C LEU A 204 -10.07 11.77 -2.85
N GLU A 205 -9.27 12.37 -1.98
CA GLU A 205 -8.38 13.46 -2.37
C GLU A 205 -7.06 12.84 -2.85
N VAL A 206 -6.68 13.13 -4.10
CA VAL A 206 -5.47 12.57 -4.72
C VAL A 206 -4.58 13.71 -5.19
N LYS A 207 -3.42 13.86 -4.53
CA LYS A 207 -2.37 14.80 -4.92
C LYS A 207 -1.24 14.05 -5.58
N SER A 208 -0.76 14.54 -6.72
CA SER A 208 0.35 13.95 -7.47
C SER A 208 1.32 15.02 -7.91
N TRP A 209 2.62 14.76 -7.87
CA TRP A 209 3.65 15.67 -8.36
C TRP A 209 4.92 14.92 -8.77
N CYS A 210 5.78 15.58 -9.53
CA CYS A 210 7.10 15.12 -9.93
C CYS A 210 8.16 16.05 -9.35
N GLY A 211 9.06 15.54 -8.50
CA GLY A 211 10.14 16.35 -7.91
C GLY A 211 11.20 16.86 -8.90
N PHE A 212 11.06 16.58 -10.20
CA PHE A 212 11.95 17.10 -11.25
C PHE A 212 11.29 18.16 -12.15
N VAL A 213 9.97 18.34 -12.05
CA VAL A 213 9.24 19.23 -12.95
C VAL A 213 8.47 20.21 -12.09
N GLU A 214 8.91 21.46 -12.12
CA GLU A 214 8.20 22.55 -11.44
C GLU A 214 6.76 22.67 -11.98
N ARG A 215 5.85 23.01 -11.07
CA ARG A 215 4.41 23.17 -11.30
C ARG A 215 3.76 21.93 -11.91
N SER A 216 4.31 20.75 -11.63
CA SER A 216 3.75 19.48 -12.11
C SER A 216 2.63 18.95 -11.22
N GLY A 217 2.48 19.53 -10.02
CA GLY A 217 1.47 19.18 -9.04
C GLY A 217 0.05 19.29 -9.57
N GLN A 218 -0.74 18.26 -9.28
CA GLN A 218 -2.18 18.24 -9.52
C GLN A 218 -2.90 17.60 -8.34
N ALA A 219 -3.99 18.21 -7.91
CA ALA A 219 -4.89 17.70 -6.90
C ALA A 219 -6.26 17.41 -7.53
N HIS A 220 -6.78 16.23 -7.24
CA HIS A 220 -8.07 15.78 -7.75
C HIS A 220 -8.96 15.34 -6.60
N LEU A 221 -10.25 15.62 -6.73
CA LEU A 221 -11.29 14.94 -5.98
C LEU A 221 -11.83 13.78 -6.83
N VAL A 222 -11.81 12.58 -6.29
CA VAL A 222 -12.26 11.35 -6.96
C VAL A 222 -13.45 10.78 -6.20
N THR A 223 -14.60 10.67 -6.86
CA THR A 223 -15.80 10.04 -6.34
C THR A 223 -16.14 8.79 -7.17
N PRO A 224 -17.08 7.94 -6.75
CA PRO A 224 -17.54 6.82 -7.58
C PRO A 224 -18.05 7.26 -8.96
N GLU A 225 -18.64 8.45 -9.05
CA GLU A 225 -19.26 9.01 -10.24
C GLU A 225 -18.23 9.61 -11.21
N GLY A 226 -17.11 10.14 -10.72
CA GLY A 226 -16.11 10.79 -11.56
C GLY A 226 -14.91 11.34 -10.79
N SER A 227 -14.02 12.02 -11.52
CA SER A 227 -12.87 12.70 -10.95
C SER A 227 -12.81 14.12 -11.50
N VAL A 228 -12.55 15.09 -10.62
CA VAL A 228 -12.46 16.51 -10.97
C VAL A 228 -11.09 17.02 -10.53
N LEU A 229 -10.39 17.72 -11.42
CA LEU A 229 -9.19 18.48 -11.09
C LEU A 229 -9.61 19.70 -10.27
N VAL A 230 -9.11 19.81 -9.05
CA VAL A 230 -9.48 20.88 -8.12
C VAL A 230 -8.37 21.91 -7.93
N ASP A 231 -7.12 21.50 -8.16
CA ASP A 231 -5.97 22.40 -8.12
C ASP A 231 -4.84 21.87 -9.03
N GLN A 232 -4.03 22.77 -9.58
CA GLN A 232 -2.90 22.44 -10.45
C GLN A 232 -1.81 23.50 -10.41
N GLY A 233 -0.58 23.09 -10.70
CA GLY A 233 0.56 24.00 -10.84
C GLY A 233 1.28 24.31 -9.52
N PHE A 234 0.97 23.58 -8.44
CA PHE A 234 1.80 23.50 -7.25
C PHE A 234 2.98 22.54 -7.48
N VAL A 235 4.03 22.64 -6.67
CA VAL A 235 5.31 21.89 -6.78
C VAL A 235 5.87 21.83 -8.20
#